data_AF-A0AAJ2ME33-F1
#
_entry.id   AF-A0AAJ2ME33-F1
#
_cell.length_a   1.000
_cell.length_b   1.000
_cell.length_c   1.000
_cell.angle_alpha   90.00
_cell.angle_beta   90.00
_cell.angle_gamma   90.00
#
_symmetry.space_group_name_H-M   'P 1'
#
loop_
_entity.id
_entity.type
_entity.pdbx_description
1 polymer ?
#
loop_
_entity_poly.entity_id
_entity_poly.type
_entity_poly.pdbx_seq_one_letter_code
_entity_poly.pdbx_strand_id
1 'polypeptide(L)'
;MTLAFALFAYTFARLLLVTAVVVIIMVGGNLVGVEVPFLVAAVFGVLIALPLGMVLFKTLRLKVNSEIAALEAGRRSKHDDLQARLRGEK
;
A
#
# COMPACT_ATOMS: atom_id res chain seq x y z
N MET A 1 -8.83 -12.99 -9.39
CA MET A 1 -7.85 -12.18 -10.14
C MET A 1 -6.73 -11.81 -9.19
N THR A 2 -5.50 -11.89 -9.68
CA THR A 2 -4.28 -12.23 -8.93
C THR A 2 -3.88 -11.19 -7.90
N LEU A 3 -3.47 -11.63 -6.70
CA LEU A 3 -2.87 -10.82 -5.63
C LEU A 3 -1.82 -9.82 -6.16
N ALA A 4 -1.09 -10.23 -7.22
CA ALA A 4 -0.15 -9.42 -7.96
C ALA A 4 -0.74 -8.10 -8.49
N PHE A 5 -1.97 -8.09 -9.01
CA PHE A 5 -2.63 -6.88 -9.50
C PHE A 5 -2.97 -5.93 -8.35
N ALA A 6 -3.47 -6.46 -7.22
CA ALA A 6 -3.78 -5.65 -6.05
C ALA A 6 -2.51 -5.03 -5.44
N LEU A 7 -1.43 -5.81 -5.34
CA LEU A 7 -0.13 -5.33 -4.88
C LEU A 7 0.47 -4.29 -5.83
N PHE A 8 0.38 -4.52 -7.14
CA PHE A 8 0.85 -3.58 -8.15
C PHE A 8 0.08 -2.25 -8.08
N ALA A 9 -1.27 -2.30 -8.05
CA ALA A 9 -2.11 -1.12 -7.93
C ALA A 9 -1.81 -0.34 -6.64
N TYR A 10 -1.62 -1.02 -5.51
CA TYR A 10 -1.29 -0.37 -4.24
C TYR A 10 0.09 0.31 -4.28
N THR A 11 1.10 -0.38 -4.80
CA THR A 11 2.45 0.17 -4.93
C THR A 11 2.49 1.35 -5.89
N PHE A 12 1.78 1.22 -7.02
CA PHE A 12 1.68 2.28 -8.02
C PHE A 12 0.95 3.52 -7.47
N ALA A 13 -0.17 3.34 -6.76
CA ALA A 13 -0.88 4.43 -6.09
C ALA A 13 0.03 5.18 -5.10
N ARG A 14 0.89 4.46 -4.38
CA ARG A 14 1.85 5.06 -3.45
C ARG A 14 2.91 5.90 -4.18
N LEU A 15 3.49 5.37 -5.27
CA LEU A 15 4.46 6.12 -6.08
C LEU A 15 3.82 7.37 -6.68
N LEU A 16 2.60 7.26 -7.20
CA LEU A 16 1.85 8.38 -7.76
C LEU A 16 1.62 9.46 -6.70
N LEU A 17 1.25 9.08 -5.48
CA LEU A 17 1.08 10.01 -4.37
C LEU A 17 2.37 10.75 -4.04
N VAL A 18 3.51 10.05 -3.94
CA VAL A 18 4.81 10.70 -3.68
C VAL A 18 5.12 11.71 -4.79
N THR A 19 5.01 11.30 -6.05
CA THR A 19 5.28 12.17 -7.20
C THR A 19 4.37 13.39 -7.21
N ALA A 20 3.08 13.22 -6.91
CA ALA A 20 2.12 14.33 -6.82
C ALA A 20 2.52 15.33 -5.73
N VAL A 21 2.92 14.85 -4.54
CA VAL A 21 3.37 15.74 -3.45
C VAL A 21 4.65 16.49 -3.84
N VAL A 22 5.62 15.83 -4.47
CA VAL A 22 6.85 16.49 -4.96
C VAL A 22 6.52 17.60 -5.96
N VAL A 23 5.63 17.33 -6.93
CA VAL A 23 5.18 18.33 -7.90
C VAL A 23 4.49 19.51 -7.21
N ILE A 24 3.62 19.25 -6.22
CA ILE A 24 2.97 20.30 -5.44
C ILE A 24 3.98 21.18 -4.71
N ILE A 25 5.03 20.58 -4.11
CA ILE A 25 6.08 21.33 -3.41
C ILE A 25 6.85 22.22 -4.39
N MET A 26 7.26 21.69 -5.55
CA MET A 26 8.01 22.46 -6.53
C MET A 26 7.18 23.58 -7.15
N VAL A 27 5.95 23.28 -7.58
CA VAL A 27 5.04 24.29 -8.17
C VAL A 27 4.66 25.33 -7.12
N GLY A 28 4.33 24.91 -5.90
CA GLY A 28 4.01 25.81 -4.79
C GLY A 28 5.17 26.73 -4.44
N GLY A 29 6.40 26.22 -4.40
CA GLY A 29 7.60 27.04 -4.19
C GLY A 29 7.76 28.09 -5.28
N ASN A 30 7.67 27.69 -6.54
CA ASN A 30 7.79 28.61 -7.68
C ASN A 30 6.72 29.72 -7.67
N LEU A 31 5.49 29.42 -7.24
CA LEU A 31 4.42 30.41 -7.11
C LEU A 31 4.70 31.48 -6.04
N VAL A 32 5.51 31.16 -5.03
CA VAL A 32 5.92 32.07 -3.95
C VAL A 32 7.29 32.71 -4.26
N GLY A 33 7.87 32.43 -5.43
CA GLY A 33 9.19 32.93 -5.83
C GLY A 33 10.36 32.22 -5.14
N VAL A 34 10.14 31.04 -4.57
CA VAL A 34 11.16 30.22 -3.90
C VAL A 34 11.50 29.02 -4.78
N GLU A 35 12.73 28.98 -5.29
CA GLU A 35 13.23 27.79 -5.97
C GLU A 35 13.55 26.70 -4.94
N VAL A 36 12.76 25.63 -4.95
CA VAL A 36 13.00 24.46 -4.10
C VAL A 36 13.85 23.46 -4.88
N PRO A 37 15.06 23.10 -4.39
CA PRO A 37 15.87 22.08 -5.04
C PRO A 37 15.13 20.74 -5.12
N PHE A 38 15.25 20.04 -6.24
CA PHE A 38 14.55 18.76 -6.46
C PHE A 38 14.79 17.74 -5.33
N LEU A 39 16.03 17.63 -4.84
CA LEU A 39 16.36 16.70 -3.76
C LEU A 39 15.59 17.04 -2.47
N VAL A 40 15.44 18.32 -2.15
CA VAL A 40 14.67 18.79 -0.98
C VAL A 40 13.20 18.45 -1.15
N ALA A 41 12.63 18.78 -2.32
CA ALA A 41 11.24 18.45 -2.64
C ALA A 41 10.98 16.93 -2.59
N ALA A 42 11.92 16.10 -3.07
CA ALA A 42 11.83 14.65 -3.04
C ALA A 42 11.83 14.10 -1.61
N VAL A 43 12.75 14.57 -0.75
CA VAL A 43 12.83 14.14 0.66
C VAL A 43 11.55 14.52 1.42
N PHE A 44 11.14 15.78 1.34
CA PHE A 44 9.90 16.22 1.99
C PHE A 44 8.66 15.56 1.38
N GLY A 45 8.66 15.35 0.06
CA GLY A 45 7.60 14.65 -0.64
C GLY A 45 7.40 13.24 -0.09
N VAL A 46 8.48 12.48 0.12
CA VAL A 46 8.42 11.18 0.79
C VAL A 46 7.91 11.32 2.23
N LEU A 47 8.49 12.23 3.03
CA LEU A 47 8.12 12.42 4.43
C LEU A 47 6.64 12.75 4.61
N ILE A 48 6.07 13.58 3.74
CA ILE A 48 4.65 13.97 3.75
C ILE A 48 3.77 12.85 3.15
N ALA A 49 4.25 12.16 2.12
CA ALA A 49 3.52 11.06 1.50
C ALA A 49 3.30 9.86 2.42
N LEU A 50 4.22 9.62 3.37
CA LEU A 50 4.09 8.54 4.35
C LEU A 50 2.81 8.65 5.19
N PRO A 51 2.55 9.75 5.93
CA PRO A 51 1.30 9.93 6.66
C PRO A 51 0.09 10.11 5.73
N LEU A 52 0.22 10.85 4.62
CA LEU A 52 -0.89 11.04 3.68
C LEU A 52 -1.38 9.71 3.11
N GLY A 53 -0.47 8.81 2.73
CA GLY A 53 -0.82 7.50 2.21
C GLY A 53 -1.61 6.67 3.22
N MET A 54 -1.39 6.85 4.53
CA MET A 54 -2.17 6.18 5.59
C MET A 54 -3.61 6.66 5.63
N VAL A 55 -3.82 7.96 5.46
CA VAL A 55 -5.15 8.57 5.48
C VAL A 55 -5.90 8.29 4.17
N LEU A 56 -5.27 8.59 3.02
CA LEU A 56 -5.91 8.52 1.70
C LEU A 56 -6.18 7.10 1.21
N PHE A 57 -5.31 6.13 1.56
CA PHE A 57 -5.47 4.74 1.11
C PHE A 57 -6.04 3.80 2.17
N LYS A 58 -6.65 4.32 3.24
CA LYS A 58 -7.22 3.51 4.33
C LYS A 58 -8.19 2.45 3.81
N THR A 59 -9.14 2.84 2.96
CA THR A 59 -10.17 1.94 2.42
C THR A 59 -9.57 0.82 1.56
N LEU A 60 -8.54 1.14 0.77
CA LEU A 60 -7.87 0.16 -0.08
C LEU A 60 -7.12 -0.89 0.75
N ARG A 61 -6.46 -0.47 1.83
CA ARG A 61 -5.77 -1.39 2.77
C ARG A 61 -6.75 -2.32 3.47
N LEU A 62 -7.88 -1.79 3.94
CA LEU A 62 -8.91 -2.59 4.61
C LEU A 62 -9.46 -3.68 3.68
N LYS A 63 -9.72 -3.32 2.42
CA LYS A 63 -10.18 -4.27 1.40
C LYS A 63 -9.15 -5.38 1.14
N VAL A 64 -7.90 -5.02 0.87
CA VAL A 64 -6.82 -5.98 0.64
C VAL A 64 -6.60 -6.90 1.84
N ASN A 65 -6.58 -6.36 3.07
CA ASN A 65 -6.42 -7.16 4.28
C ASN A 65 -7.57 -8.15 4.48
N SER A 66 -8.81 -7.74 4.17
CA SER A 66 -9.97 -8.63 4.25
C SER A 66 -9.91 -9.76 3.21
N GLU A 67 -9.43 -9.46 2.00
CA GLU A 67 -9.24 -10.45 0.93
C GLU A 67 -8.12 -11.44 1.28
N ILE A 68 -7.03 -10.97 1.89
CA ILE A 68 -5.94 -11.83 2.41
C ILE A 68 -6.47 -12.76 3.51
N ALA A 69 -7.20 -12.22 4.50
CA ALA A 69 -7.75 -13.01 5.59
C ALA A 69 -8.72 -14.10 5.09
N ALA A 70 -9.55 -13.79 4.08
CA ALA A 70 -10.43 -14.76 3.44
C ALA A 70 -9.65 -15.88 2.73
N LEU A 71 -8.53 -15.56 2.07
CA LEU A 71 -7.64 -16.55 1.45
C LEU A 71 -6.92 -17.43 2.48
N GLU A 72 -6.51 -16.85 3.62
CA GLU A 72 -5.83 -17.54 4.70
C GLU A 72 -6.74 -18.53 5.45
N ALA A 73 -8.02 -18.19 5.60
CA ALA A 73 -9.03 -19.10 6.16
C ALA A 73 -9.13 -20.40 5.35
N GLY A 74 -9.03 -20.32 4.02
CA GLY A 74 -9.01 -21.49 3.14
C GLY A 74 -7.74 -22.35 3.25
N ARG A 75 -6.59 -21.76 3.62
CA ARG A 75 -5.34 -22.53 3.85
C ARG A 75 -5.35 -23.26 5.17
N ARG A 76 -5.90 -22.66 6.24
CA ARG A 76 -6.01 -23.29 7.56
C ARG A 76 -6.86 -24.56 7.53
N SER A 77 -8.00 -24.52 6.85
CA SER A 77 -8.89 -25.68 6.70
C SER A 77 -8.19 -26.89 6.07
N LYS A 78 -7.28 -26.68 5.12
CA LYS A 78 -6.51 -27.77 4.50
C LYS A 78 -5.46 -28.35 5.44
N HIS A 79 -4.86 -27.52 6.28
CA HIS A 79 -3.85 -27.95 7.24
C HIS A 79 -4.49 -28.75 8.39
N ASP A 80 -5.65 -28.31 8.87
CA ASP A 80 -6.41 -29.00 9.92
C ASP A 80 -6.95 -30.35 9.43
N ASP A 81 -7.43 -30.44 8.19
CA ASP A 81 -7.85 -31.71 7.55
C ASP A 81 -6.68 -32.72 7.43
N LEU A 82 -5.50 -32.25 6.99
CA LEU A 82 -4.29 -33.08 6.95
C LEU A 82 -3.87 -33.54 8.35
N GLN A 83 -4.03 -32.70 9.37
CA GLN A 83 -3.66 -33.02 10.75
C GLN A 83 -4.66 -33.97 11.41
N ALA A 84 -5.95 -33.88 11.09
CA ALA A 84 -6.98 -34.84 11.49
C ALA A 84 -6.74 -36.22 10.87
N ARG A 85 -6.42 -36.27 9.56
CA ARG A 85 -6.03 -37.49 8.84
C ARG A 85 -4.80 -38.17 9.42
N LEU A 86 -3.80 -37.40 9.87
CA LEU A 86 -2.59 -37.94 10.51
C LEU A 86 -2.84 -38.46 11.94
N ARG A 87 -3.88 -37.99 12.62
CA ARG A 87 -4.29 -38.48 13.96
C ARG A 87 -5.27 -39.65 13.91
N GLY A 88 -5.70 -40.09 12.73
CA GLY A 88 -6.63 -41.19 12.58
C GLY A 88 -8.08 -40.84 12.93
N GLU A 89 -8.41 -39.55 13.08
CA GLU A 89 -9.78 -39.08 13.20
C GLU A 89 -10.36 -38.89 11.78
N LYS A 90 -10.79 -40.01 11.19
CA LYS A 90 -11.46 -40.22 9.89
C LYS A 90 -10.79 -39.65 8.62
#